data_AF-A0AA36BA78-F1
#
_entry.id   AF-A0AA36BA78-F1
#
_cell.length_a   1.000
_cell.length_b   1.000
_cell.length_c   1.000
_cell.angle_alpha   90.00
_cell.angle_beta   90.00
_cell.angle_gamma   90.00
#
_symmetry.space_group_name_H-M   'P 1'
#
loop_
_entity.id
_entity.type
_entity.pdbx_description
1 polymer ?
#
loop_
_entity_poly.entity_id
_entity_poly.type
_entity_poly.pdbx_seq_one_letter_code
_entity_poly.pdbx_strand_id
1 'polypeptide(L)'
;MTTTIIFLFLSVVATEKIPIPYDIIRDFKGIVPVKIFTADELKDYGGSDPTKPIYLALKGVVFDVSTRREFYGKNAVYNRLVGRDSTNAVAKMSLHETDVSKAHDISDLSETQLKDLEQIFHQVYLAKYPIVGFMDYLLSVEEFAKQIKPQDEL
;
A
#
# COMPACT_ATOMS: atom_id res chain seq x y z
N MET A 1 -34.75 15.07 -42.63
CA MET A 1 -34.41 15.50 -41.25
C MET A 1 -34.08 14.26 -40.45
N THR A 2 -32.81 13.93 -40.31
CA THR A 2 -32.33 12.79 -39.52
C THR A 2 -31.65 13.34 -38.26
N THR A 3 -32.21 13.03 -37.10
CA THR A 3 -31.67 13.43 -35.80
C THR A 3 -30.64 12.40 -35.36
N THR A 4 -29.37 12.79 -35.35
CA THR A 4 -28.29 11.97 -34.79
C THR A 4 -28.27 12.13 -33.27
N ILE A 5 -28.62 11.08 -32.54
CA ILE A 5 -28.44 11.02 -31.08
C ILE A 5 -27.01 10.55 -30.82
N ILE A 6 -26.16 11.49 -30.41
CA ILE A 6 -24.81 11.19 -29.92
C ILE A 6 -24.97 10.72 -28.47
N PHE A 7 -24.92 9.40 -28.26
CA PHE A 7 -24.70 8.83 -26.93
C PHE A 7 -23.28 9.15 -26.50
N LEU A 8 -23.12 10.24 -25.75
CA LEU A 8 -21.96 10.47 -24.90
C LEU A 8 -22.04 9.43 -23.77
N PHE A 9 -21.57 8.22 -24.05
CA PHE A 9 -21.10 7.34 -22.99
C PHE A 9 -19.95 8.08 -22.33
N LEU A 10 -20.26 8.74 -21.22
CA LEU A 10 -19.27 9.24 -20.28
C LEU A 10 -18.43 8.02 -19.91
N SER A 11 -17.23 7.95 -20.49
CA SER A 11 -16.27 6.92 -20.23
C SER A 11 -15.98 6.99 -18.73
N VAL A 12 -16.64 6.12 -17.96
CA VAL A 12 -16.07 5.64 -16.72
C VAL A 12 -14.83 4.92 -17.19
N VAL A 13 -13.73 5.68 -17.27
CA VAL A 13 -12.40 5.12 -17.19
C VAL A 13 -12.36 4.54 -15.77
N ALA A 14 -12.82 3.30 -15.67
CA ALA A 14 -12.39 2.38 -14.64
C ALA A 14 -10.88 2.28 -14.86
N THR A 15 -10.17 3.28 -14.33
CA THR A 15 -8.79 3.09 -13.94
C THR A 15 -8.88 1.91 -13.00
N GLU A 16 -8.44 0.75 -13.47
CA GLU A 16 -8.08 -0.37 -12.60
C GLU A 16 -6.88 0.10 -11.77
N LYS A 17 -7.14 1.07 -10.88
CA LYS A 17 -6.29 1.36 -9.74
C LYS A 17 -6.26 0.05 -9.00
N ILE A 18 -5.05 -0.48 -8.79
CA ILE A 18 -4.79 -1.70 -8.02
C ILE A 18 -5.82 -1.80 -6.91
N PRO A 19 -6.58 -2.90 -6.80
CA PRO A 19 -7.57 -3.04 -5.76
C PRO A 19 -6.90 -2.75 -4.42
N ILE A 20 -7.32 -1.63 -3.82
CA ILE A 20 -6.95 -1.28 -2.46
C ILE A 20 -7.33 -2.49 -1.60
N PRO A 21 -6.48 -2.90 -0.63
CA PRO A 21 -6.74 -4.08 0.18
C PRO A 21 -7.86 -3.85 1.21
N TYR A 22 -9.03 -3.38 0.78
CA TYR A 22 -10.16 -3.03 1.63
C TYR A 22 -10.69 -4.21 2.44
N ASP A 23 -10.74 -5.39 1.82
CA ASP A 23 -11.16 -6.60 2.52
C ASP A 23 -10.24 -6.87 3.71
N ILE A 24 -8.93 -6.64 3.55
CA ILE A 24 -7.95 -6.76 4.63
C ILE A 24 -8.22 -5.73 5.74
N ILE A 25 -8.43 -4.47 5.39
CA ILE A 25 -8.70 -3.42 6.38
C ILE A 25 -9.98 -3.74 7.17
N ARG A 26 -11.05 -4.13 6.47
CA ARG A 26 -12.34 -4.47 7.06
C ARG A 26 -12.20 -5.63 8.05
N ASP A 27 -11.53 -6.70 7.62
CA ASP A 27 -11.37 -7.90 8.43
C ASP A 27 -10.51 -7.62 9.68
N PHE A 28 -9.49 -6.77 9.59
CA PHE A 28 -8.63 -6.42 10.72
C PHE A 28 -9.25 -5.40 11.69
N LYS A 29 -10.01 -4.42 11.19
CA LYS A 29 -10.64 -3.36 12.03
C LYS A 29 -11.65 -3.93 13.04
N GLY A 30 -12.24 -5.09 12.75
CA GLY A 30 -13.15 -5.79 13.65
C GLY A 30 -12.49 -6.64 14.73
N ILE A 31 -11.18 -6.90 14.64
CA ILE A 31 -10.48 -7.91 15.45
C ILE A 31 -9.45 -7.29 16.40
N VAL A 32 -8.80 -6.19 16.01
CA VAL A 32 -7.75 -5.53 16.80
C VAL A 32 -7.77 -4.01 16.60
N PRO A 33 -7.42 -3.21 17.62
CA PRO A 33 -7.20 -1.78 17.44
C PRO A 33 -6.05 -1.57 16.45
N VAL A 34 -6.40 -1.00 15.31
CA VAL A 34 -5.48 -0.77 14.19
C VAL A 34 -4.72 0.53 14.41
N LYS A 35 -3.38 0.47 14.41
CA LYS A 35 -2.56 1.69 14.43
C LYS A 35 -2.55 2.32 13.04
N ILE A 36 -2.70 3.64 13.01
CA ILE A 36 -2.59 4.44 11.80
C ILE A 36 -1.26 5.18 11.83
N PHE A 37 -0.60 5.17 10.68
CA PHE A 37 0.71 5.77 10.51
C PHE A 37 0.64 6.89 9.47
N THR A 38 1.15 8.05 9.84
CA THR A 38 1.60 9.04 8.88
C THR A 38 2.96 8.62 8.30
N ALA A 39 3.35 9.20 7.16
CA ALA A 39 4.68 8.97 6.60
C ALA A 39 5.81 9.39 7.55
N ASP A 40 5.60 10.43 8.36
CA ASP A 40 6.59 10.91 9.32
C ASP A 40 6.72 9.98 10.53
N GLU A 41 5.62 9.48 11.07
CA GLU A 41 5.65 8.50 12.17
C GLU A 41 6.29 7.18 11.74
N LEU A 42 6.11 6.77 10.48
CA LEU A 42 6.69 5.52 9.99
C LEU A 42 8.22 5.57 9.94
N LYS A 43 8.84 6.75 9.74
CA LYS A 43 10.30 6.93 9.68
C LYS A 43 11.03 6.45 10.93
N ASP A 44 10.37 6.51 12.08
CA ASP A 44 10.92 6.04 13.36
C ASP A 44 11.21 4.53 13.39
N TYR A 45 10.65 3.78 12.44
CA TYR A 45 10.74 2.32 12.34
C TYR A 45 11.65 1.88 11.18
N GLY A 46 12.60 2.73 10.76
CA GLY A 46 13.58 2.44 9.70
C GLY A 46 14.75 1.53 10.13
N GLY A 47 14.70 0.95 11.33
CA GLY A 47 15.72 0.00 11.82
C GLY A 47 17.07 0.61 12.23
N SER A 48 17.16 1.94 12.32
CA SER A 48 18.35 2.65 12.83
C SER A 48 18.57 2.44 14.33
N ASP A 49 17.47 2.35 15.09
CA ASP A 49 17.43 2.00 16.50
C ASP A 49 17.20 0.49 16.66
N PRO A 50 18.16 -0.27 17.22
CA PRO A 50 18.02 -1.71 17.40
C PRO A 50 16.93 -2.10 18.42
N THR A 51 16.50 -1.18 19.29
CA THR A 51 15.46 -1.43 20.30
C THR A 51 14.05 -1.27 19.77
N LYS A 52 13.88 -0.54 18.66
CA LYS A 52 12.58 -0.37 17.97
C LYS A 52 12.37 -1.48 16.95
N PRO A 53 11.10 -1.88 16.68
CA PRO A 53 10.78 -2.76 15.57
C PRO A 53 11.05 -2.07 14.22
N ILE A 54 11.07 -2.85 13.15
CA ILE A 54 11.34 -2.40 11.79
C ILE A 54 10.08 -2.59 10.95
N TYR A 55 9.56 -1.50 10.40
CA TYR A 55 8.31 -1.52 9.64
C TYR A 55 8.52 -1.13 8.18
N LEU A 56 7.71 -1.71 7.30
CA LEU A 56 7.65 -1.38 5.88
C LEU A 56 6.18 -1.28 5.48
N ALA A 57 5.81 -0.21 4.77
CA ALA A 57 4.48 -0.12 4.18
C ALA A 57 4.50 -0.57 2.70
N LEU A 58 3.47 -1.32 2.32
CA LEU A 58 3.24 -1.78 0.96
C LEU A 58 1.74 -1.69 0.66
N LYS A 59 1.37 -1.00 -0.42
CA LYS A 59 -0.03 -0.67 -0.77
C LYS A 59 -0.79 -0.05 0.41
N GLY A 60 -0.11 0.76 1.24
CA GLY A 60 -0.67 1.36 2.45
C GLY A 60 -0.85 0.41 3.64
N VAL A 61 -0.52 -0.87 3.54
CA VAL A 61 -0.51 -1.81 4.67
C VAL A 61 0.86 -1.82 5.32
N VAL A 62 0.92 -1.66 6.64
CA VAL A 62 2.18 -1.60 7.41
C VAL A 62 2.50 -2.99 7.97
N PHE A 63 3.64 -3.54 7.56
CA PHE A 63 4.13 -4.85 7.94
C PHE A 63 5.28 -4.75 8.97
N ASP A 64 5.28 -5.67 9.93
CA ASP A 64 6.42 -5.88 10.83
C ASP A 64 7.44 -6.85 10.22
N VAL A 65 8.56 -6.29 9.77
CA VAL A 65 9.68 -7.05 9.18
C VAL A 65 10.82 -7.28 10.17
N SER A 66 10.59 -7.06 11.47
CA SER A 66 11.61 -7.19 12.53
C SER A 66 12.20 -8.58 12.65
N THR A 67 11.50 -9.62 12.21
CA THR A 67 12.02 -11.01 12.21
C THR A 67 13.15 -11.23 11.21
N ARG A 68 13.39 -10.26 10.31
CA ARG A 68 14.35 -10.31 9.21
C ARG A 68 15.36 -9.16 9.25
N ARG A 69 15.86 -8.81 10.44
CA ARG A 69 16.84 -7.71 10.61
C ARG A 69 18.10 -7.89 9.78
N GLU A 70 18.49 -9.12 9.46
CA GLU A 70 19.61 -9.42 8.58
C GLU A 70 19.43 -8.83 7.17
N PHE A 71 18.20 -8.58 6.74
CA PHE A 71 17.86 -7.97 5.45
C PHE A 71 17.43 -6.50 5.57
N TYR A 72 16.73 -6.15 6.65
CA TYR A 72 16.07 -4.84 6.79
C TYR A 72 16.69 -3.92 7.86
N GLY A 73 17.52 -4.44 8.74
CA GLY A 73 18.19 -3.68 9.80
C GLY A 73 19.18 -2.66 9.27
N LYS A 74 19.67 -1.78 10.14
CA LYS A 74 20.68 -0.78 9.79
C LYS A 74 21.82 -1.39 8.97
N ASN A 75 22.18 -0.75 7.85
CA ASN A 75 23.21 -1.18 6.90
C ASN A 75 22.92 -2.48 6.13
N ALA A 76 21.77 -3.13 6.31
CA ALA A 76 21.38 -4.29 5.52
C ALA A 76 20.88 -3.89 4.12
N VAL A 77 20.88 -4.86 3.19
CA VAL A 77 20.63 -4.62 1.76
C VAL A 77 19.29 -3.93 1.49
N TYR A 78 18.25 -4.27 2.25
CA TYR A 78 16.89 -3.73 2.08
C TYR A 78 16.53 -2.66 3.11
N ASN A 79 17.49 -2.14 3.90
CA ASN A 79 17.22 -1.13 4.93
C ASN A 79 16.57 0.15 4.39
N ARG A 80 16.93 0.53 3.17
CA ARG A 80 16.32 1.64 2.42
C ARG A 80 14.81 1.53 2.16
N LEU A 81 14.24 0.33 2.26
CA LEU A 81 12.81 0.12 2.02
C LEU A 81 11.97 0.31 3.30
N VAL A 82 12.59 0.32 4.48
CA VAL A 82 11.87 0.39 5.76
C VAL A 82 11.74 1.81 6.27
N GLY A 83 10.82 2.00 7.22
CA GLY A 83 10.44 3.30 7.76
C GLY A 83 9.70 4.20 6.75
N ARG A 84 9.08 3.59 5.73
CA ARG A 84 8.35 4.29 4.67
C ARG A 84 7.41 3.33 3.94
N ASP A 85 6.53 3.89 3.12
CA ASP A 85 5.88 3.13 2.07
C ASP A 85 6.84 2.93 0.91
N SER A 86 7.00 1.67 0.47
CA SER A 86 7.93 1.24 -0.56
C SER A 86 7.23 0.58 -1.75
N THR A 87 5.94 0.88 -1.95
CA THR A 87 5.11 0.29 -3.02
C THR A 87 5.74 0.41 -4.40
N ASN A 88 6.15 1.62 -4.81
CA ASN A 88 6.76 1.85 -6.11
C ASN A 88 8.07 1.06 -6.27
N ALA A 89 8.96 1.19 -5.29
CA ALA A 89 10.27 0.53 -5.30
C ALA A 89 10.14 -1.00 -5.35
N VAL A 90 9.21 -1.58 -4.58
CA VAL A 90 8.96 -3.03 -4.58
C VAL A 90 8.36 -3.48 -5.92
N ALA A 91 7.41 -2.73 -6.48
CA ALA A 91 6.84 -3.03 -7.80
C ALA A 91 7.89 -3.05 -8.91
N LYS A 92 8.88 -2.15 -8.82
CA LYS A 92 10.01 -2.09 -9.76
C LYS A 92 11.17 -3.01 -9.42
N MET A 93 11.09 -3.75 -8.31
CA MET A 93 12.20 -4.52 -7.74
C MET A 93 13.49 -3.67 -7.60
N SER A 94 13.31 -2.39 -7.26
CA SER A 94 14.35 -1.38 -7.34
C SER A 94 14.83 -0.94 -5.97
N LEU A 95 16.14 -0.83 -5.87
CA LEU A 95 16.85 -0.13 -4.81
C LEU A 95 17.50 1.13 -5.42
N HIS A 96 16.78 1.94 -6.18
CA HIS A 96 17.23 3.29 -6.55
C HIS A 96 16.43 4.35 -5.81
N GLU A 97 17.11 5.42 -5.36
CA GLU A 97 16.44 6.48 -4.58
C GLU A 97 15.32 7.14 -5.38
N THR A 98 15.44 7.17 -6.71
CA THR A 98 14.42 7.64 -7.65
C THR A 98 13.11 6.86 -7.59
N ASP A 99 13.13 5.60 -7.15
CA ASP A 99 11.93 4.77 -7.01
C ASP A 99 11.49 4.69 -5.54
N VAL A 100 12.45 4.64 -4.60
CA VAL A 100 12.14 4.62 -3.17
C VAL A 100 11.50 5.92 -2.69
N SER A 101 11.90 7.07 -3.23
CA SER A 101 11.30 8.36 -2.91
C SER A 101 9.87 8.54 -3.44
N LYS A 102 9.45 7.73 -4.42
CA LYS A 102 8.06 7.74 -4.95
C LYS A 102 7.06 7.11 -4.00
N ALA A 103 7.53 6.36 -3.01
CA ALA A 103 6.70 5.74 -1.97
C ALA A 103 5.49 4.96 -2.53
N HIS A 104 4.27 5.47 -2.33
CA HIS A 104 3.03 4.85 -2.77
C HIS A 104 2.54 5.32 -4.16
N ASP A 105 3.27 6.21 -4.83
CA ASP A 105 2.93 6.64 -6.20
C ASP A 105 3.11 5.46 -7.16
N ILE A 106 2.03 5.09 -7.85
CA ILE A 106 2.01 3.98 -8.81
C ILE A 106 1.73 4.47 -10.24
N SER A 107 1.69 5.78 -10.45
CA SER A 107 1.29 6.40 -11.72
C SER A 107 2.23 6.08 -12.90
N ASP A 108 3.46 5.68 -12.60
CA ASP A 108 4.50 5.34 -13.59
C ASP A 108 4.79 3.84 -13.70
N LEU A 109 3.97 2.99 -13.07
CA LEU A 109 4.13 1.54 -13.11
C LEU A 109 3.46 0.94 -14.35
N SER A 110 4.15 0.00 -15.00
CA SER A 110 3.58 -0.80 -16.08
C SER A 110 2.61 -1.87 -15.55
N GLU A 111 1.75 -2.41 -16.41
CA GLU A 111 0.83 -3.51 -16.05
C GLU A 111 1.58 -4.71 -15.45
N THR A 112 2.75 -5.06 -16.00
CA THR A 112 3.60 -6.12 -15.45
C THR A 112 4.07 -5.80 -14.04
N GLN A 113 4.52 -4.56 -13.79
CA GLN A 113 4.97 -4.13 -12.45
C GLN A 113 3.83 -4.12 -11.44
N LEU A 114 2.62 -3.73 -11.86
CA LEU A 114 1.43 -3.79 -11.02
C LEU A 114 1.07 -5.24 -10.66
N LYS A 115 1.17 -6.17 -11.61
CA LYS A 115 0.95 -7.60 -11.38
C LYS A 115 2.01 -8.20 -10.44
N ASP A 116 3.27 -7.86 -10.65
CA ASP A 116 4.38 -8.31 -9.80
C ASP A 116 4.22 -7.77 -8.37
N LEU A 117 3.82 -6.50 -8.22
CA LEU A 117 3.50 -5.92 -6.93
C LEU A 117 2.39 -6.68 -6.21
N GLU A 118 1.31 -7.03 -6.92
CA GLU A 118 0.21 -7.82 -6.35
C GLU A 118 0.69 -9.19 -5.86
N GLN A 119 1.48 -9.87 -6.71
CA GLN A 119 2.04 -11.16 -6.37
C GLN A 119 2.96 -11.08 -5.14
N ILE A 120 3.87 -10.10 -5.10
CA ILE A 120 4.78 -9.88 -3.98
C ILE A 120 3.99 -9.57 -2.70
N PHE A 121 2.98 -8.71 -2.79
CA PHE A 121 2.14 -8.32 -1.66
C PHE A 121 1.49 -9.55 -1.02
N HIS A 122 0.86 -10.43 -1.81
CA HIS A 122 0.18 -11.63 -1.31
C HIS A 122 1.14 -12.76 -0.91
N GLN A 123 2.08 -13.11 -1.78
CA GLN A 123 2.88 -14.33 -1.62
C GLN A 123 4.09 -14.11 -0.72
N VAL A 124 4.53 -12.87 -0.53
CA VAL A 124 5.67 -12.53 0.33
C VAL A 124 5.19 -11.83 1.59
N TYR A 125 4.57 -10.66 1.47
CA TYR A 125 4.37 -9.82 2.65
C TYR A 125 3.21 -10.29 3.53
N LEU A 126 2.02 -10.48 2.97
CA LEU A 126 0.88 -11.01 3.70
C LEU A 126 1.13 -12.41 4.26
N ALA A 127 1.85 -13.25 3.53
CA ALA A 127 2.12 -14.62 3.94
C ALA A 127 3.17 -14.72 5.07
N LYS A 128 4.10 -13.76 5.19
CA LYS A 128 5.28 -13.91 6.06
C LYS A 128 5.34 -12.92 7.22
N TYR A 129 4.71 -11.75 7.11
CA TYR A 129 4.87 -10.68 8.07
C TYR A 129 3.53 -10.27 8.69
N PRO A 130 3.50 -10.03 10.01
CA PRO A 130 2.32 -9.48 10.67
C PRO A 130 1.97 -8.10 10.14
N ILE A 131 0.68 -7.85 9.98
CA ILE A 131 0.15 -6.50 9.76
C ILE A 131 0.05 -5.81 11.13
N VAL A 132 0.64 -4.61 11.24
CA VAL A 132 0.64 -3.82 12.48
C VAL A 132 -0.12 -2.50 12.34
N GLY A 133 -0.60 -2.19 11.14
CA GLY A 133 -1.41 -1.01 10.90
C GLY A 133 -1.55 -0.67 9.43
N PHE A 134 -2.03 0.54 9.16
CA PHE A 134 -2.18 1.07 7.82
C PHE A 134 -1.72 2.52 7.76
N MET A 135 -1.40 2.96 6.54
CA MET A 135 -1.14 4.36 6.26
C MET A 135 -2.43 5.17 6.36
N ASP A 136 -2.32 6.39 6.87
CA ASP A 136 -3.42 7.36 7.05
C ASP A 136 -4.27 7.58 5.79
N TYR A 137 -3.63 7.66 4.62
CA TYR A 137 -4.32 7.83 3.34
C TYR A 137 -5.14 6.60 2.94
N LEU A 138 -4.89 5.42 3.49
CA LEU A 138 -5.64 4.22 3.12
C LEU A 138 -7.04 4.23 3.75
N LEU A 139 -7.13 4.70 5.00
CA LEU A 139 -8.40 4.85 5.69
C LEU A 139 -9.24 5.99 5.14
N SER A 140 -8.62 7.11 4.74
CA SER A 140 -9.38 8.22 4.14
C SER A 140 -10.09 7.76 2.87
N VAL A 141 -9.48 6.87 2.08
CA VAL A 141 -10.10 6.29 0.89
C VAL A 141 -11.16 5.22 1.28
N GLU A 142 -11.00 4.46 2.36
CA GLU A 142 -12.05 3.55 2.86
C GLU A 142 -13.30 4.32 3.30
N GLU A 143 -13.11 5.38 4.08
CA GLU A 143 -14.19 6.23 4.56
C GLU A 143 -14.89 6.94 3.40
N PHE A 144 -14.12 7.41 2.40
CA PHE A 144 -14.66 7.94 1.16
C PHE A 144 -15.45 6.87 0.37
N ALA A 145 -14.94 5.64 0.28
CA ALA A 145 -15.65 4.53 -0.38
C ALA A 145 -16.96 4.17 0.34
N LYS A 146 -17.00 4.25 1.68
CA LYS A 146 -18.23 4.07 2.48
C LYS A 146 -19.27 5.16 2.22
N GLN A 147 -18.84 6.39 1.93
CA GLN A 147 -19.75 7.48 1.58
C GLN A 147 -20.31 7.34 0.16
N ILE A 148 -19.55 6.72 -0.76
CA ILE A 148 -19.97 6.50 -2.14
C ILE A 148 -20.90 5.30 -2.29
N LYS A 149 -20.69 4.23 -1.51
CA LYS A 149 -21.64 3.11 -1.49
C LYS A 149 -22.93 3.60 -0.81
N PRO A 150 -24.09 3.66 -1.51
CA PRO A 150 -25.35 4.03 -0.88
C PRO A 150 -25.58 3.11 0.32
N GLN A 151 -26.00 3.69 1.44
CA GLN A 151 -26.18 3.00 2.71
C GLN A 151 -27.37 2.02 2.72
N ASP A 152 -27.97 1.75 1.55
CA ASP A 152 -29.22 1.03 1.37
C ASP A 152 -29.03 -0.28 0.60
N GLU A 153 -28.32 -1.23 1.22
CA GLU A 153 -28.60 -2.66 1.03
C GLU A 153 -28.76 -3.27 2.44
N LEU A 154 -29.96 -3.11 2.99
CA LEU A 154 -30.48 -3.78 4.19
C LEU A 154 -31.76 -4.52 3.84
#